data_AF-A0A916V0F1-F1
#
_entry.id   AF-A0A916V0F1-F1
#
_cell.length_a   1.000
_cell.length_b   1.000
_cell.length_c   1.000
_cell.angle_alpha   90.00
_cell.angle_beta   90.00
_cell.angle_gamma   90.00
#
_symmetry.space_group_name_H-M   'P 1'
#
loop_
_entity.id
_entity.type
_entity.pdbx_description
1 polymer ?
#
loop_
_entity_poly.entity_id
_entity_poly.type
_entity_poly.pdbx_seq_one_letter_code
_entity_poly.pdbx_strand_id
1 'polypeptide(L)'
;MSRQPAESFKGYDIFTIAIPTKDGRWSATTEVQKMGAAGLEIMQSFTHPFEAATEAEAKNAALHEAERKIVDLIANPIGGNL
;
A
#
# COMPACT_ATOMS: atom_id res chain seq x y z
N MET A 1 13.31 5.78 14.78
CA MET A 1 13.31 6.05 13.33
C MET A 1 11.88 6.31 12.91
N SER A 2 11.57 7.45 12.31
CA SER A 2 10.24 7.72 11.75
C SER A 2 10.10 6.95 10.43
N ARG A 3 9.07 6.12 10.32
CA ARG A 3 8.70 5.47 9.05
C ARG A 3 8.18 6.56 8.12
N GLN A 4 8.84 6.83 7.00
CA GLN A 4 8.35 7.76 5.98
C GLN A 4 7.49 6.99 4.97
N PRO A 5 6.33 7.54 4.56
CA PRO A 5 5.54 6.94 3.50
C PRO A 5 6.33 6.98 2.19
N ALA A 6 6.14 5.95 1.36
CA ALA A 6 6.63 5.97 -0.01
C ALA A 6 5.86 7.00 -0.84
N GLU A 7 4.55 7.16 -0.54
CA GLU A 7 3.66 8.09 -1.21
C GLU A 7 2.49 8.47 -0.30
N SER A 8 1.96 9.68 -0.45
CA SER A 8 0.69 10.10 0.16
C SER A 8 -0.34 10.34 -0.94
N PHE A 9 -1.45 9.60 -0.93
CA PHE A 9 -2.47 9.60 -1.97
C PHE A 9 -3.88 9.76 -1.36
N LYS A 10 -4.62 10.80 -1.79
CA LYS A 10 -6.00 11.09 -1.34
C LYS A 10 -6.19 11.09 0.20
N GLY A 11 -5.17 11.55 0.94
CA GLY A 11 -5.20 11.60 2.41
C GLY A 11 -4.85 10.28 3.10
N TYR A 12 -4.40 9.28 2.34
CA TYR A 12 -3.84 8.03 2.84
C TYR A 12 -2.32 8.03 2.61
N ASP A 13 -1.57 7.53 3.58
CA ASP A 13 -0.15 7.29 3.50
C ASP A 13 0.10 5.84 3.07
N ILE A 14 0.84 5.65 1.99
CA ILE A 14 1.19 4.35 1.43
C ILE A 14 2.65 4.07 1.76
N PHE A 15 2.88 2.98 2.48
CA PHE A 15 4.19 2.46 2.81
C PHE A 15 4.46 1.23 1.94
N THR A 16 5.59 1.23 1.23
CA THR A 16 5.96 0.15 0.34
C THR A 16 7.23 -0.52 0.83
N ILE A 17 7.18 -1.84 0.96
CA ILE A 17 8.33 -2.66 1.29
C ILE A 17 8.60 -3.55 0.09
N ALA A 18 9.85 -3.57 -0.38
CA ALA A 18 10.30 -4.51 -1.39
C ALA A 18 11.46 -5.33 -0.84
N ILE A 19 11.44 -6.63 -1.11
CA ILE A 19 12.46 -7.58 -0.70
C ILE A 19 12.90 -8.43 -1.89
N PRO A 20 14.20 -8.77 -2.00
CA PRO A 20 14.67 -9.70 -3.00
C PRO A 20 14.16 -11.12 -2.68
N THR A 21 13.82 -11.85 -3.73
CA THR A 21 13.44 -13.27 -3.69
C THR A 21 14.64 -14.15 -4.03
N LYS A 22 14.55 -15.45 -3.73
CA LYS A 22 15.64 -16.41 -4.00
C LYS A 22 15.93 -16.59 -5.50
N ASP A 23 14.96 -16.27 -6.37
CA ASP A 23 15.06 -16.47 -7.81
C ASP A 23 15.59 -15.23 -8.56
N GLY A 24 16.17 -14.27 -7.83
CA GLY A 24 16.70 -13.02 -8.40
C GLY A 24 15.64 -11.99 -8.77
N ARG A 25 14.37 -12.25 -8.43
CA ARG A 25 13.25 -11.30 -8.59
C ARG A 25 13.05 -10.48 -7.32
N TRP A 26 12.22 -9.45 -7.40
CA TRP A 26 11.83 -8.61 -6.27
C TRP A 26 10.35 -8.77 -5.97
N SER A 27 10.02 -8.87 -4.69
CA SER A 27 8.65 -8.97 -4.18
C SER A 27 8.33 -7.71 -3.38
N ALA A 28 7.24 -7.01 -3.73
CA ALA A 28 6.82 -5.80 -3.03
C ALA A 28 5.41 -5.90 -2.47
N THR A 29 5.21 -5.35 -1.29
CA THR A 29 3.92 -5.24 -0.60
C THR A 29 3.69 -3.80 -0.15
N THR A 30 2.43 -3.45 0.01
CA THR A 30 2.01 -2.13 0.48
C THR A 30 1.19 -2.21 1.75
N GLU A 31 1.36 -1.21 2.59
CA GLU A 31 0.52 -0.94 3.75
C GLU A 31 0.01 0.49 3.64
N VAL A 32 -1.29 0.65 3.80
CA VAL A 32 -1.96 1.93 3.70
C VAL A 32 -2.48 2.34 5.06
N GLN A 33 -2.20 3.58 5.42
CA GLN A 33 -2.63 4.19 6.68
C GLN A 33 -3.40 5.47 6.39
N LYS A 34 -4.43 5.75 7.17
CA LYS A 34 -5.10 7.06 7.19
C LYS A 34 -5.02 7.62 8.60
N MET A 35 -4.42 8.80 8.72
CA MET A 35 -4.42 9.56 9.97
C MET A 35 -5.62 10.49 9.99
N GLY A 36 -6.43 10.40 11.03
CA GLY A 36 -7.49 11.35 11.31
C GLY A 36 -7.23 12.16 12.58
N ALA A 37 -8.25 12.91 13.01
CA ALA A 37 -8.12 13.91 14.07
C ALA A 37 -7.71 13.31 15.43
N ALA A 38 -8.02 12.03 15.66
CA ALA A 38 -7.72 11.31 16.90
C ALA A 38 -6.51 10.36 16.78
N GLY A 39 -5.82 10.32 15.64
CA GLY A 39 -4.74 9.37 15.36
C GLY A 39 -5.03 8.46 14.16
N LEU A 40 -4.43 7.27 14.12
CA LEU A 40 -4.61 6.30 13.04
C LEU A 40 -6.08 5.83 12.98
N GLU A 41 -6.79 6.17 11.90
CA GLU A 41 -8.20 5.80 11.70
C GLU A 41 -8.34 4.50 10.89
N ILE A 42 -7.48 4.28 9.90
CA ILE A 42 -7.54 3.12 9.02
C ILE A 42 -6.12 2.58 8.82
N MET A 43 -5.94 1.27 9.00
CA MET A 43 -4.72 0.56 8.63
C MET A 43 -5.11 -0.67 7.81
N GLN A 44 -4.74 -0.67 6.54
CA GLN A 44 -5.03 -1.76 5.62
C GLN A 44 -3.74 -2.24 4.96
N SER A 45 -3.42 -3.52 5.13
CA SER A 45 -2.28 -4.13 4.46
C SER A 45 -2.75 -4.81 3.18
N PHE A 46 -2.09 -4.51 2.07
CA PHE A 46 -2.27 -5.21 0.81
C PHE A 46 -1.16 -6.25 0.69
N THR A 47 -1.44 -7.41 1.28
CA THR A 47 -0.47 -8.50 1.46
C THR A 47 -0.16 -9.28 0.20
N HIS A 48 -0.89 -9.10 -0.90
CA HIS A 48 -0.58 -9.80 -2.15
C HIS A 48 0.72 -9.23 -2.73
N PRO A 49 1.83 -9.99 -2.70
CA PRO A 49 3.11 -9.48 -3.14
C PRO A 49 3.15 -9.37 -4.66
N PHE A 50 3.66 -8.25 -5.14
CA PHE A 50 3.96 -8.06 -6.55
C PHE A 50 5.38 -8.49 -6.84
N GLU A 51 5.54 -9.50 -7.68
CA GLU A 51 6.85 -9.97 -8.09
C GLU A 51 7.27 -9.39 -9.45
N ALA A 52 8.42 -8.75 -9.52
CA ALA A 52 8.99 -8.21 -10.76
C ALA A 52 10.48 -8.52 -10.89
N ALA A 53 11.06 -8.23 -12.05
CA ALA A 53 12.49 -8.46 -12.29
C ALA A 53 13.35 -7.46 -11.50
N THR A 54 12.84 -6.24 -11.28
CA THR A 54 13.54 -5.19 -10.54
C THR A 54 12.76 -4.72 -9.32
N GLU A 55 13.49 -4.17 -8.34
CA GLU A 55 12.91 -3.55 -7.15
C GLU A 55 11.92 -2.45 -7.50
N ALA A 56 12.29 -1.58 -8.44
CA ALA A 56 11.49 -0.44 -8.86
C ALA A 56 10.16 -0.89 -9.51
N GLU A 57 10.19 -1.89 -10.38
CA GLU A 57 8.97 -2.44 -11.01
C GLU A 57 8.04 -3.06 -9.97
N ALA A 58 8.59 -3.84 -9.02
CA ALA A 58 7.79 -4.45 -7.96
C ALA A 58 7.12 -3.37 -7.09
N LYS A 59 7.88 -2.33 -6.68
CA LYS A 59 7.35 -1.20 -5.92
C LYS A 59 6.27 -0.44 -6.67
N ASN A 60 6.50 -0.10 -7.94
CA ASN A 60 5.54 0.64 -8.76
C ASN A 60 4.24 -0.16 -8.97
N ALA A 61 4.33 -1.47 -9.19
CA ALA A 61 3.17 -2.33 -9.29
C ALA A 61 2.36 -2.36 -7.98
N ALA A 62 3.04 -2.48 -6.85
CA ALA A 62 2.41 -2.47 -5.53
C ALA A 62 1.79 -1.12 -5.15
N LEU A 63 2.42 -0.01 -5.55
CA LEU A 63 1.91 1.36 -5.38
C LEU A 63 0.64 1.58 -6.21
N HIS A 64 0.67 1.30 -7.51
CA HIS A 64 -0.50 1.43 -8.38
C HIS A 64 -1.69 0.59 -7.91
N GLU A 65 -1.45 -0.63 -7.40
CA GLU A 65 -2.52 -1.43 -6.81
C GLU A 65 -3.08 -0.78 -5.54
N ALA A 66 -2.22 -0.26 -4.67
CA ALA A 66 -2.65 0.44 -3.45
C ALA A 66 -3.52 1.66 -3.80
N GLU A 67 -3.13 2.47 -4.78
CA GLU A 67 -3.92 3.59 -5.27
C GLU A 67 -5.30 3.13 -5.79
N ARG A 68 -5.35 2.07 -6.61
CA ARG A 68 -6.62 1.50 -7.09
C ARG A 68 -7.53 1.09 -5.93
N LYS A 69 -6.99 0.38 -4.94
CA LYS A 69 -7.76 -0.04 -3.78
C LYS A 69 -8.20 1.11 -2.90
N ILE A 70 -7.40 2.18 -2.79
CA ILE A 70 -7.82 3.42 -2.12
C ILE A 70 -8.97 4.07 -2.88
N VAL A 71 -8.90 4.15 -4.21
CA VAL A 71 -10.01 4.66 -5.03
C VAL A 71 -11.27 3.82 -4.80
N ASP A 72 -11.16 2.50 -4.82
CA ASP A 72 -12.28 1.59 -4.58
C ASP A 72 -12.86 1.73 -3.17
N LEU A 73 -12.01 1.89 -2.15
CA LEU A 73 -12.41 2.12 -0.76
C LEU A 73 -13.13 3.46 -0.59
N ILE A 74 -12.69 4.50 -1.30
CA ILE A 74 -13.33 5.83 -1.28
C ILE A 74 -14.67 5.79 -2.02
N ALA A 75 -14.73 5.09 -3.16
CA ALA A 75 -15.95 4.97 -3.97
C ALA A 75 -16.99 4.07 -3.31
N ASN A 76 -16.55 3.00 -2.66
CA ASN A 76 -17.35 2.04 -1.92
C ASN A 76 -16.83 1.93 -0.49
N PRO A 77 -17.08 2.96 0.36
CA PRO A 77 -16.71 2.86 1.76
C PRO A 77 -17.45 1.66 2.34
N ILE A 78 -16.70 0.70 2.90
CA ILE A 78 -17.27 -0.47 3.57
C ILE A 78 -18.06 0.04 4.77
N GLY A 79 -19.34 0.34 4.52
CA GLY A 79 -20.24 1.10 5.38
C GLY A 79 -21.69 0.81 5.00
N GLY A 80 -21.98 -0.47 4.72
CA GLY A 80 -23.32 -0.99 4.52
C GLY A 80 -23.34 -2.48 4.88
N ASN A 81 -23.87 -2.78 6.07
CA ASN A 81 -24.08 -4.11 6.68
C ASN A 81 -22.85 -4.80 7.28
N LEU A 82 -22.52 -4.39 8.52
CA LEU A 82 -22.28 -5.34 9.60
C LEU A 82 -23.49 -5.32 10.54
#